data_AF-A0A1C5MU41-F1
#
_entry.id   AF-A0A1C5MU41-F1
#
_cell.length_a   1.000
_cell.length_b   1.000
_cell.length_c   1.000
_cell.angle_alpha   90.00
_cell.angle_beta   90.00
_cell.angle_gamma   90.00
#
_symmetry.space_group_name_H-M   'P 1'
#
loop_
_entity.id
_entity.type
_entity.pdbx_description
1 polymer ?
#
loop_
_entity_poly.entity_id
_entity_poly.type
_entity_poly.pdbx_seq_one_letter_code
_entity_poly.pdbx_strand_id
1 'polypeptide(L)' 'MTKQKLYNDFTVGDLLKKIDDNYVEIRINEYKNDVHTGRRWTIPRHGKIITEIPDDVLKAKVSMIILYFNCMSIVIEGN' A
#
# COMPACT_ATOMS: atom_id res chain seq x y z
N MET A 1 -10.56 -3.23 24.82
CA MET A 1 -9.39 -2.57 24.21
C MET A 1 -9.81 -2.03 22.85
N THR A 2 -9.95 -0.72 22.75
CA THR A 2 -10.49 0.00 21.60
C THR A 2 -9.47 -0.10 20.46
N LYS A 3 -9.80 -0.78 19.36
CA LYS A 3 -8.99 -0.76 18.13
C LYS A 3 -8.90 0.69 17.68
N GLN A 4 -7.76 1.34 17.91
CA GLN A 4 -7.51 2.68 17.42
C GLN A 4 -7.39 2.60 15.91
N LYS A 5 -8.53 2.76 15.23
CA LYS A 5 -8.63 2.80 13.78
C LYS A 5 -8.01 4.13 13.35
N LEU A 6 -6.70 4.12 13.14
CA LEU A 6 -5.97 5.16 12.40
C LEU A 6 -6.53 5.14 10.98
N TYR A 7 -7.68 5.79 10.78
CA TYR A 7 -8.19 6.06 9.45
C TYR A 7 -7.26 7.09 8.82
N ASN A 8 -6.26 6.58 8.14
CA ASN A 8 -5.50 7.33 7.17
C ASN A 8 -6.47 7.67 6.04
N ASP A 9 -6.97 8.90 5.99
CA ASP A 9 -7.95 9.35 5.00
C ASP A 9 -7.32 9.63 3.63
N PHE A 10 -6.19 8.97 3.34
CA PHE A 10 -5.41 9.14 2.12
C PHE A 10 -5.39 7.87 1.28
N THR A 11 -5.24 8.07 -0.03
CA THR A 11 -5.17 6.98 -0.99
C THR A 11 -3.76 6.41 -1.13
N VAL A 12 -3.62 5.24 -1.76
CA VAL A 12 -2.30 4.72 -2.15
C VAL A 12 -1.53 5.76 -2.97
N GLY A 13 -2.19 6.41 -3.95
CA GLY A 13 -1.58 7.45 -4.76
C GLY A 13 -1.07 8.64 -3.95
N ASP A 14 -1.81 9.08 -2.94
CA ASP A 14 -1.39 10.18 -2.06
C ASP A 14 -0.16 9.81 -1.22
N LEU A 15 -0.08 8.55 -0.76
CA LEU A 15 1.09 8.05 -0.04
C LEU A 15 2.31 8.00 -0.96
N LEU A 16 2.14 7.40 -2.13
CA LEU A 16 3.21 7.20 -3.10
C LEU A 16 3.80 8.52 -3.60
N LYS A 17 2.99 9.56 -3.80
CA LYS A 17 3.46 10.91 -4.17
C LYS A 17 4.35 11.58 -3.12
N LYS A 18 4.28 11.14 -1.86
CA LYS A 18 5.11 11.66 -0.76
C LYS A 18 6.44 10.92 -0.62
N ILE A 19 6.63 9.84 -1.37
CA ILE A 19 7.86 9.05 -1.38
C ILE A 19 8.69 9.51 -2.58
N ASP A 20 9.73 10.28 -2.30
CA ASP A 20 10.67 10.77 -3.33
C ASP A 20 11.64 9.67 -3.78
N ASP A 21 12.16 8.91 -2.82
CA ASP A 21 12.99 7.74 -3.03
C ASP A 21 12.67 6.64 -2.01
N ASN A 22 12.67 5.38 -2.45
CA ASN A 22 12.35 4.24 -1.59
C ASN A 22 13.60 3.36 -1.36
N TYR A 23 14.13 3.39 -0.14
CA TYR A 23 15.28 2.56 0.26
C TYR A 23 14.92 1.11 0.61
N VAL A 24 13.62 0.81 0.69
CA VAL A 24 13.07 -0.54 0.85
C VAL A 24 12.08 -0.82 -0.27
N GLU A 25 11.87 -2.10 -0.56
CA GLU A 25 10.80 -2.51 -1.47
C GLU A 25 9.43 -2.08 -0.92
N ILE A 26 8.55 -1.59 -1.76
CA ILE A 26 7.16 -1.28 -1.39
C ILE A 26 6.27 -2.35 -2.00
N ARG A 27 5.40 -2.95 -1.18
CA ARG A 27 4.39 -3.92 -1.61
C ARG A 27 3.01 -3.34 -1.36
N ILE A 28 2.15 -3.34 -2.35
CA ILE A 28 0.74 -3.04 -2.18
C ILE A 28 0.00 -4.37 -2.24
N ASN A 29 -0.63 -4.76 -1.14
CA ASN A 29 -1.35 -6.01 -1.00
C ASN A 29 -2.84 -5.73 -0.79
N GLU A 30 -3.68 -6.42 -1.55
CA GLU A 30 -5.13 -6.32 -1.39
C GLU A 30 -5.66 -7.47 -0.54
N TYR A 31 -6.53 -7.11 0.41
CA TYR A 31 -7.24 -8.03 1.28
C TYR A 31 -8.74 -7.78 1.19
N LYS A 32 -9.54 -8.82 1.42
CA LYS A 32 -10.99 -8.72 1.56
C LYS A 32 -11.42 -9.55 2.76
N ASN A 33 -12.01 -8.93 3.77
CA ASN A 33 -12.39 -9.58 5.03
C ASN A 33 -11.22 -10.38 5.64
N ASP A 34 -10.06 -9.74 5.78
CA ASP A 34 -8.82 -10.32 6.31
C ASP A 34 -8.20 -11.46 5.45
N VAL A 35 -8.71 -11.71 4.24
CA VAL A 35 -8.14 -12.70 3.30
C VAL A 35 -7.42 -12.00 2.15
N HIS A 36 -6.15 -12.33 1.90
CA HIS A 36 -5.38 -11.78 0.78
C HIS A 36 -6.01 -12.22 -0.55
N THR A 37 -6.34 -11.28 -1.45
CA THR A 37 -7.06 -11.57 -2.71
C THR A 37 -6.18 -12.20 -3.78
N GLY A 38 -4.86 -12.10 -3.60
CA GLY A 38 -3.85 -12.54 -4.56
C GLY A 38 -3.33 -11.39 -5.42
N ARG A 39 -4.02 -10.24 -5.45
CA ARG A 39 -3.52 -9.04 -6.12
C ARG A 39 -2.39 -8.41 -5.30
N ARG A 40 -1.24 -8.20 -5.94
CA ARG A 40 -0.05 -7.56 -5.36
C ARG A 40 0.67 -6.75 -6.42
N TRP A 41 1.18 -5.59 -6.01
CA TRP A 41 2.12 -4.79 -6.79
C TRP A 41 3.37 -4.53 -5.97
N THR A 42 4.52 -4.56 -6.64
CA THR A 42 5.81 -4.40 -6.01
C THR A 42 6.55 -3.25 -6.69
N ILE A 43 6.97 -2.26 -5.91
CA ILE A 43 7.90 -1.23 -6.34
C ILE A 43 9.26 -1.62 -5.76
N PRO A 44 10.25 -1.97 -6.60
CA PRO A 44 11.58 -2.33 -6.12
C PRO A 44 12.25 -1.11 -5.46
N ARG A 45 13.28 -1.37 -4.66
CA ARG A 45 14.13 -0.31 -4.07
C ARG A 45 14.65 0.64 -5.17
N HIS A 46 14.58 1.95 -4.92
CA HIS A 46 14.92 3.01 -5.89
C HIS A 46 14.13 2.91 -7.21
N GLY A 47 12.97 2.26 -7.18
CA GLY A 47 12.13 1.98 -8.34
C GLY A 47 11.23 3.15 -8.70
N LYS A 48 10.79 3.22 -9.97
CA LYS A 48 9.79 4.20 -10.38
C LYS A 48 8.42 3.79 -9.86
N ILE A 49 7.78 4.69 -9.12
CA ILE A 49 6.63 4.38 -8.25
C ILE A 49 5.28 4.23 -8.99
N ILE A 50 5.14 4.64 -10.26
CA ILE A 50 3.82 5.01 -10.81
C ILE A 50 3.37 4.34 -12.12
N THR A 51 4.20 3.62 -12.87
CA THR A 51 3.82 3.23 -14.26
C THR A 51 3.00 1.95 -14.38
N GLU A 52 2.92 1.10 -13.34
CA GLU A 52 2.32 -0.24 -13.43
C GLU A 52 1.18 -0.48 -12.42
N ILE A 53 0.84 0.52 -11.60
CA ILE A 53 -0.19 0.38 -10.57
C ILE A 53 -1.54 0.81 -11.16
N PRO A 54 -2.56 -0.06 -11.14
CA PRO A 54 -3.89 0.25 -11.65
C PRO A 54 -4.55 1.45 -10.95
N ASP A 55 -5.40 2.18 -11.68
CA ASP A 55 -6.12 3.35 -11.19
C ASP A 55 -7.00 3.07 -9.95
N ASP A 56 -7.67 1.91 -9.91
CA ASP A 56 -8.48 1.49 -8.77
C ASP A 56 -7.62 1.32 -7.51
N VAL A 57 -6.40 0.80 -7.68
CA VAL A 57 -5.43 0.60 -6.61
C VAL A 57 -4.86 1.93 -6.14
N LEU A 58 -4.51 2.83 -7.05
CA LEU A 58 -4.03 4.17 -6.71
C LEU A 58 -5.09 4.99 -5.95
N LYS A 59 -6.38 4.80 -6.26
CA LYS A 59 -7.51 5.48 -5.61
C LYS A 59 -7.98 4.77 -4.34
N ALA A 60 -7.52 3.55 -4.06
CA ALA A 60 -7.92 2.79 -2.88
C ALA A 60 -7.42 3.48 -1.60
N LYS A 61 -8.24 3.45 -0.54
CA LYS A 61 -7.84 3.92 0.78
C LYS A 61 -6.84 2.95 1.40
N VAL A 62 -5.82 3.48 2.05
CA VAL A 62 -4.85 2.67 2.78
C VAL A 62 -5.48 2.19 4.09
N SER A 63 -5.67 0.88 4.21
CA SER A 63 -6.20 0.24 5.42
C SER A 63 -5.12 0.10 6.51
N MET A 64 -3.89 -0.24 6.11
CA MET A 64 -2.78 -0.46 7.03
C MET A 64 -1.44 -0.27 6.33
N ILE A 65 -0.41 0.13 7.08
CA ILE A 65 0.98 0.06 6.63
C ILE A 65 1.73 -0.82 7.62
N ILE A 66 2.37 -1.87 7.11
CA ILE A 66 3.15 -2.82 7.90
C ILE A 66 4.60 -2.70 7.43
N LEU A 67 5.50 -2.38 8.35
CA LEU A 67 6.94 -2.33 8.07
C LEU A 67 7.56 -3.68 8.42
N TYR A 68 8.17 -4.31 7.42
CA TYR A 68 9.06 -5.45 7.59
C TYR A 68 10.51 -5.00 7.46
N PHE A 69 11.45 -5.86 7.88
CA PHE A 69 12.88 -5.58 7.80
C PHE A 69 13.34 -5.19 6.39
N ASN A 70 12.75 -5.79 5.34
CA ASN A 70 13.16 -5.60 3.95
C ASN A 70 12.14 -4.87 3.05
N CYS A 71 10.94 -4.58 3.55
CA CYS A 71 9.88 -3.96 2.75
C CYS A 71 8.86 -3.20 3.58
N MET A 72 8.17 -2.27 2.93
CA MET A 72 6.96 -1.64 3.43
C MET A 72 5.76 -2.26 2.73
N SER A 73 4.84 -2.86 3.48
CA SER A 73 3.58 -3.41 2.97
C SER A 73 2.43 -2.44 3.22
N ILE A 74 1.91 -1.85 2.14
CA ILE A 74 0.68 -1.08 2.10
C ILE A 74 -0.47 -2.07 1.89
N VAL A 75 -1.45 -2.05 2.79
CA VAL A 75 -2.64 -2.90 2.72
C VAL A 75 -3.83 -2.05 2.28
N ILE A 76 -4.57 -2.53 1.29
CA ILE A 76 -5.83 -1.97 0.84
C ILE A 76 -6.95 -2.99 1.02
N GLU A 77 -8.15 -2.50 1.34
CA GLU A 77 -9.35 -3.34 1.33
C GLU A 77 -9.92 -3.37 -0.10
N GLY A 78 -10.04 -4.57 -0.67
CA GLY A 78 -10.71 -4.78 -1.95
C GLY A 78 -12.22 -4.58 -1.82
N ASN A 79 -12.82 -3.95 -2.82
CA ASN A 79 -14.28 -3.84 -2.94
C ASN A 79 -14.95 -5.22 -3.11
#